data_AF-A0A953AQL2-F1
#
_entry.id   AF-A0A953AQL2-F1
#
_cell.length_a   1.000
_cell.length_b   1.000
_cell.length_c   1.000
_cell.angle_alpha   90.00
_cell.angle_beta   90.00
_cell.angle_gamma   90.00
#
_symmetry.space_group_name_H-M   'P 1'
#
loop_
_entity.id
_entity.type
_entity.pdbx_description
1 polymer ?
#
loop_
_entity_poly.entity_id
_entity_poly.type
_entity_poly.pdbx_seq_one_letter_code
_entity_poly.pdbx_strand_id
1 'polypeptide(L)'
;MTTVWYKVSYLLGVEGKVTPASLAREMGVTRQAAGKHLRRMAQRGQLVRVGAARTVRYLAPPRGADDRYLPTRFWEGITRTQPQVHRIHLARSGVALRWRKQVKPLLAHLDWQHRFMFLDFAGVEDASEPFLDELLRVAPQSSCALFMPINVCPELQKKIARVRLMTEREGSDDTPDECCS
;
A
#
# COMPACT_ATOMS: atom_id res chain seq x y z
N MET A 1 -19.67 -18.88 2.20
CA MET A 1 -19.30 -17.48 2.54
C MET A 1 -19.18 -16.55 1.32
N THR A 2 -19.39 -17.03 0.09
CA THR A 2 -19.19 -16.30 -1.18
C THR A 2 -20.34 -15.38 -1.60
N THR A 3 -21.60 -15.72 -1.27
CA THR A 3 -22.79 -14.97 -1.73
C THR A 3 -22.87 -13.54 -1.20
N VAL A 4 -22.54 -13.33 0.08
CA VAL A 4 -22.57 -11.99 0.71
C VAL A 4 -21.52 -11.08 0.08
N TRP A 5 -20.31 -11.58 -0.16
CA TRP A 5 -19.25 -10.79 -0.80
C TRP A 5 -19.64 -10.41 -2.23
N TYR A 6 -20.14 -11.34 -3.02
CA TYR A 6 -20.58 -11.05 -4.39
C TYR A 6 -21.58 -9.90 -4.46
N LYS A 7 -22.61 -9.91 -3.58
CA LYS A 7 -23.61 -8.84 -3.53
C LYS A 7 -23.04 -7.52 -3.03
N VAL A 8 -22.13 -7.55 -2.05
CA VAL A 8 -21.41 -6.35 -1.59
C VAL A 8 -20.56 -5.76 -2.72
N SER A 9 -19.80 -6.58 -3.45
CA SER A 9 -18.99 -6.14 -4.59
C SER A 9 -19.84 -5.56 -5.72
N TYR A 10 -20.99 -6.18 -6.01
CA TYR A 10 -21.95 -5.65 -6.99
C TYR A 10 -22.46 -4.27 -6.58
N LEU A 11 -22.93 -4.12 -5.34
CA LEU A 11 -23.43 -2.83 -4.83
C LEU A 11 -22.33 -1.76 -4.80
N LEU A 12 -21.09 -2.11 -4.45
CA LEU A 12 -19.95 -1.21 -4.55
C LEU A 12 -19.68 -0.77 -6.00
N GLY A 13 -19.80 -1.68 -6.96
CA GLY A 13 -19.57 -1.38 -8.38
C GLY A 13 -20.64 -0.45 -8.97
N VAL A 14 -21.89 -0.60 -8.54
CA VAL A 14 -23.02 0.20 -9.05
C VAL A 14 -23.18 1.52 -8.30
N GLU A 15 -23.13 1.51 -6.96
CA GLU A 15 -23.46 2.67 -6.13
C GLU A 15 -22.21 3.36 -5.53
N GLY A 16 -21.02 2.77 -5.65
CA GLY A 16 -19.79 3.25 -5.02
C GLY A 16 -19.75 3.10 -3.48
N LYS A 17 -20.82 2.58 -2.87
CA LYS A 17 -20.98 2.43 -1.42
C LYS A 17 -21.98 1.33 -1.10
N VAL A 18 -21.93 0.81 0.12
CA VAL A 18 -22.89 -0.18 0.63
C VAL A 18 -23.43 0.29 1.97
N THR A 19 -24.74 0.14 2.16
CA THR A 19 -25.39 0.42 3.44
C THR A 19 -26.01 -0.88 3.97
N PRO A 20 -26.27 -0.97 5.30
CA PRO A 20 -27.02 -2.10 5.84
C PRO A 20 -28.41 -2.25 5.20
N ALA A 21 -29.03 -1.16 4.75
CA ALA A 21 -30.34 -1.18 4.09
C ALA A 21 -30.25 -1.73 2.66
N SER A 22 -29.27 -1.28 1.86
CA SER A 22 -29.10 -1.77 0.48
C SER A 22 -28.75 -3.26 0.47
N LEU A 23 -27.83 -3.68 1.33
CA LEU A 23 -27.45 -5.09 1.46
C LEU A 23 -28.60 -5.97 1.98
N ALA A 24 -29.38 -5.49 2.96
CA ALA A 24 -30.53 -6.23 3.48
C ALA A 24 -31.57 -6.50 2.40
N ARG A 25 -31.90 -5.47 1.61
CA ARG A 25 -32.83 -5.58 0.47
C ARG A 25 -32.33 -6.59 -0.55
N GLU A 26 -31.05 -6.52 -0.90
CA GLU A 26 -30.45 -7.38 -1.92
C GLU A 26 -30.34 -8.86 -1.48
N MET A 27 -30.12 -9.09 -0.19
CA MET A 27 -29.92 -10.42 0.38
C MET A 27 -31.22 -11.05 0.91
N GLY A 28 -32.32 -10.30 0.98
CA GLY A 28 -33.56 -10.76 1.62
C GLY A 28 -33.40 -11.03 3.12
N VAL A 29 -32.51 -10.29 3.81
CA VAL A 29 -32.23 -10.47 5.25
C VAL A 29 -32.57 -9.22 6.05
N THR A 30 -32.59 -9.33 7.38
CA THR A 30 -32.80 -8.16 8.25
C THR A 30 -31.64 -7.16 8.17
N ARG A 31 -31.93 -5.86 8.37
CA ARG A 31 -30.90 -4.80 8.43
C ARG A 31 -29.84 -5.06 9.51
N GLN A 32 -30.23 -5.66 10.63
CA GLN A 32 -29.30 -6.01 11.71
C GLN A 32 -28.33 -7.11 11.28
N ALA A 33 -28.81 -8.15 10.58
CA ALA A 33 -27.97 -9.21 10.04
C ALA A 33 -27.00 -8.65 8.98
N ALA A 34 -27.49 -7.85 8.04
CA ALA A 34 -26.66 -7.17 7.04
C ALA A 34 -25.59 -6.28 7.70
N GLY A 35 -25.97 -5.49 8.70
CA GLY A 35 -25.05 -4.65 9.48
C GLY A 35 -24.00 -5.45 10.26
N LYS A 36 -24.33 -6.67 10.72
CA LYS A 36 -23.37 -7.58 11.35
C LYS A 36 -22.33 -8.09 10.35
N HIS A 37 -22.75 -8.44 9.13
CA HIS A 37 -21.85 -8.86 8.06
C HIS A 37 -20.91 -7.73 7.62
N LEU A 38 -21.43 -6.53 7.38
CA LEU A 38 -20.63 -5.37 6.98
C LEU A 38 -19.61 -4.98 8.06
N ARG A 39 -20.00 -5.01 9.33
CA ARG A 39 -19.05 -4.78 10.45
C ARG A 39 -17.94 -5.82 10.48
N ARG A 40 -18.25 -7.11 10.31
CA ARG A 40 -17.22 -8.16 10.25
C ARG A 40 -16.27 -7.97 9.06
N MET A 41 -16.79 -7.58 7.91
CA MET A 41 -15.98 -7.29 6.72
C MET A 41 -15.07 -6.08 6.95
N ALA A 42 -15.58 -5.02 7.59
CA ALA A 42 -14.78 -3.86 7.95
C ALA A 42 -13.70 -4.18 8.99
N GLN A 43 -14.03 -4.98 10.01
CA GLN A 43 -13.06 -5.48 11.01
C GLN A 43 -11.93 -6.31 10.38
N ARG A 44 -12.20 -6.96 9.24
CA ARG A 44 -11.23 -7.73 8.46
C ARG A 44 -10.50 -6.91 7.40
N GLY A 45 -10.71 -5.58 7.36
CA GLY A 45 -10.09 -4.69 6.37
C GLY A 45 -10.68 -4.78 4.96
N GLN A 46 -11.73 -5.57 4.74
CA GLN A 46 -12.35 -5.76 3.42
C GLN A 46 -13.23 -4.58 3.00
N LEU A 47 -13.62 -3.73 3.96
CA LEU A 47 -14.44 -2.54 3.77
C LEU A 47 -13.97 -1.44 4.72
N VAL A 48 -14.20 -0.18 4.35
CA VAL A 48 -14.00 0.96 5.26
C VAL A 48 -15.35 1.52 5.65
N ARG A 49 -15.58 1.63 6.96
CA ARG A 49 -16.77 2.27 7.52
C ARG A 49 -16.58 3.79 7.52
N VAL A 50 -17.49 4.50 6.87
CA VAL A 50 -17.49 5.96 6.77
C VAL A 50 -18.82 6.51 7.31
N GLY A 51 -18.73 7.60 8.08
CA GLY A 51 -19.89 8.23 8.72
C GLY A 51 -20.24 7.67 10.10
N ALA A 52 -21.27 8.25 10.73
CA ALA A 52 -21.67 7.96 12.10
C ALA A 52 -23.17 7.66 12.19
N ALA A 53 -23.55 6.82 13.16
CA ALA A 53 -24.95 6.45 13.44
C ALA A 53 -25.78 6.14 12.17
N ARG A 54 -26.74 7.01 11.84
CA ARG A 54 -27.69 6.83 10.73
C ARG A 54 -27.09 7.06 9.34
N THR A 55 -25.94 7.72 9.24
CA THR A 55 -25.25 8.01 7.97
C THR A 55 -24.12 7.03 7.66
N VAL A 56 -24.03 5.93 8.42
CA VAL A 56 -23.03 4.89 8.20
C VAL A 56 -23.17 4.28 6.81
N ARG A 57 -22.10 4.36 6.05
CA ARG A 57 -21.90 3.68 4.76
C ARG A 57 -20.56 2.97 4.77
N TYR A 58 -20.48 1.88 4.03
CA TYR A 58 -19.27 1.11 3.85
C TYR A 58 -18.79 1.34 2.43
N LEU A 59 -17.53 1.71 2.31
CA LEU A 59 -16.87 1.88 1.02
C LEU A 59 -15.93 0.70 0.81
N ALA A 60 -15.57 0.47 -0.45
CA ALA A 60 -14.36 -0.27 -0.72
C ALA A 60 -13.20 0.42 0.03
N PRO A 61 -12.25 -0.35 0.60
CA PRO A 61 -11.09 0.27 1.20
C PRO A 61 -10.37 1.14 0.15
N PRO A 62 -9.69 2.23 0.59
CA PRO A 62 -8.85 2.99 -0.30
C PRO A 62 -7.89 2.00 -0.99
N ARG A 63 -7.77 2.13 -2.30
CA ARG A 63 -6.90 1.32 -3.16
C ARG A 63 -5.55 1.14 -2.44
N GLY A 64 -5.27 -0.08 -1.96
CA GLY A 64 -4.29 -0.22 -0.88
C GLY A 64 -4.38 -1.51 -0.05
N ALA A 65 -5.60 -1.93 0.30
CA ALA A 65 -5.81 -2.92 1.38
C ALA A 65 -5.96 -4.38 0.92
N ASP A 66 -6.14 -4.63 -0.37
CA ASP A 66 -6.18 -5.99 -0.94
C ASP A 66 -5.71 -5.90 -2.39
N ASP A 67 -4.54 -6.47 -2.69
CA ASP A 67 -3.87 -6.46 -4.00
C ASP A 67 -4.68 -7.19 -5.10
N ARG A 68 -5.79 -7.82 -4.73
CA ARG A 68 -6.65 -8.58 -5.65
C ARG A 68 -7.56 -7.70 -6.53
N TYR A 69 -7.62 -6.39 -6.31
CA TYR A 69 -8.59 -5.51 -6.99
C TYR A 69 -8.03 -4.21 -7.60
N LEU A 70 -6.72 -4.05 -7.72
CA LEU A 70 -6.19 -3.23 -8.81
C LEU A 70 -6.08 -4.15 -10.02
N PRO A 71 -7.01 -4.12 -11.00
CA PRO A 71 -6.82 -4.90 -12.21
C PRO A 71 -5.46 -4.49 -12.79
N THR A 72 -4.67 -5.46 -13.25
CA THR A 72 -3.38 -5.23 -13.93
C THR A 72 -3.44 -4.02 -14.89
N ARG A 73 -4.61 -3.85 -15.53
CA ARG A 73 -5.00 -2.73 -16.40
C ARG A 73 -4.86 -1.32 -15.82
N PHE A 74 -4.99 -1.09 -14.52
CA PHE A 74 -4.81 0.24 -13.93
C PHE A 74 -3.35 0.70 -14.05
N TRP A 75 -2.43 -0.14 -13.58
CA TRP A 75 -1.01 0.15 -13.66
C TRP A 75 -0.52 0.09 -15.10
N GLU A 76 -0.99 -0.85 -15.92
CA GLU A 76 -0.72 -0.85 -17.37
C GLU A 76 -1.18 0.45 -18.04
N GLY A 77 -2.34 0.98 -17.67
CA GLY A 77 -2.84 2.24 -18.21
C GLY A 77 -1.95 3.43 -17.82
N ILE A 78 -1.51 3.48 -16.56
CA ILE A 78 -0.62 4.54 -16.07
C ILE A 78 0.76 4.42 -16.71
N THR A 79 1.41 3.25 -16.66
CA THR A 79 2.76 3.09 -17.20
C THR A 79 2.79 3.31 -18.72
N ARG A 80 1.72 2.95 -19.44
CA ARG A 80 1.57 3.24 -20.87
C ARG A 80 1.42 4.73 -21.19
N THR A 81 0.74 5.49 -20.34
CA THR A 81 0.45 6.92 -20.60
C THR A 81 1.45 7.86 -19.92
N GLN A 82 2.18 7.35 -18.93
CA GLN A 82 3.16 8.08 -18.12
C GLN A 82 4.43 7.23 -17.99
N PRO A 83 5.34 7.28 -18.98
CA PRO A 83 6.58 6.50 -18.97
C PRO A 83 7.49 6.84 -17.77
N GLN A 84 7.28 8.01 -17.17
CA GLN A 84 7.94 8.41 -15.93
C GLN A 84 7.53 7.64 -14.67
N VAL A 85 6.47 6.85 -14.74
CA VAL A 85 5.94 6.07 -13.62
C VAL A 85 6.29 4.60 -13.79
N HIS A 86 6.87 4.00 -12.75
CA HIS A 86 7.14 2.56 -12.70
C HIS A 86 6.56 1.94 -11.42
N ARG A 87 6.07 0.70 -11.52
CA ARG A 87 5.65 -0.10 -10.36
C ARG A 87 6.55 -1.33 -10.24
N ILE A 88 7.13 -1.52 -9.06
CA ILE A 88 7.89 -2.72 -8.72
C ILE A 88 7.07 -3.56 -7.77
N HIS A 89 6.63 -4.74 -8.21
CA HIS A 89 5.93 -5.68 -7.35
C HIS A 89 6.93 -6.56 -6.58
N LEU A 90 7.19 -6.21 -5.32
CA LEU A 90 8.30 -6.79 -4.57
C LEU A 90 8.15 -8.31 -4.38
N ALA A 91 6.95 -8.81 -4.05
CA ALA A 91 6.72 -10.25 -3.92
C ALA A 91 6.88 -11.06 -5.23
N ARG A 92 6.85 -10.39 -6.40
CA ARG A 92 7.01 -11.01 -7.73
C ARG A 92 8.36 -10.73 -8.37
N SER A 93 9.21 -9.96 -7.70
CA SER A 93 10.53 -9.57 -8.22
C SER A 93 11.51 -10.75 -8.30
N GLY A 94 11.22 -11.87 -7.63
CA GLY A 94 12.15 -13.00 -7.49
C GLY A 94 13.32 -12.74 -6.53
N VAL A 95 13.34 -11.56 -5.89
CA VAL A 95 14.41 -11.15 -4.97
C VAL A 95 13.97 -11.41 -3.53
N ALA A 96 14.83 -12.05 -2.72
CA ALA A 96 14.57 -12.13 -1.28
C ALA A 96 14.75 -10.74 -0.65
N LEU A 97 13.79 -10.29 0.15
CA LEU A 97 13.80 -8.93 0.73
C LEU A 97 14.60 -8.90 2.04
N ARG A 98 15.84 -9.45 2.01
CA ARG A 98 16.63 -9.78 3.21
C ARG A 98 17.95 -9.02 3.29
N TRP A 99 18.62 -8.74 2.18
CA TRP A 99 19.99 -8.21 2.18
C TRP A 99 20.11 -6.92 1.35
N ARG A 100 20.91 -5.95 1.81
CA ARG A 100 21.18 -4.68 1.09
C ARG A 100 21.55 -4.89 -0.38
N LYS A 101 22.49 -5.82 -0.62
CA LYS A 101 23.03 -6.11 -1.96
C LYS A 101 21.96 -6.51 -2.99
N GLN A 102 20.78 -6.90 -2.54
CA GLN A 102 19.67 -7.34 -3.39
C GLN A 102 18.86 -6.18 -3.98
N VAL A 103 19.01 -4.96 -3.47
CA VAL A 103 18.37 -3.77 -4.01
C VAL A 103 18.90 -3.44 -5.41
N LYS A 104 20.20 -3.56 -5.64
CA LYS A 104 20.78 -3.26 -6.96
C LYS A 104 20.23 -4.16 -8.07
N PRO A 105 20.19 -5.50 -7.93
CA PRO A 105 19.50 -6.39 -8.88
C PRO A 105 18.02 -6.04 -9.08
N LEU A 106 17.31 -5.71 -8.00
CA LEU A 106 15.90 -5.31 -8.07
C LEU A 106 15.68 -4.07 -8.94
N LEU A 107 16.65 -3.14 -8.93
CA LEU A 107 16.58 -1.87 -9.65
C LEU A 107 17.30 -1.89 -11.00
N ALA A 108 18.02 -2.96 -11.34
CA ALA A 108 18.90 -3.01 -12.51
C ALA A 108 18.18 -2.90 -13.85
N HIS A 109 16.87 -3.15 -13.88
CA HIS A 109 16.05 -3.14 -15.11
C HIS A 109 15.35 -1.80 -15.34
N LEU A 110 15.66 -0.81 -14.51
CA LEU A 110 15.02 0.50 -14.55
C LEU A 110 15.84 1.45 -15.41
N ASP A 111 15.14 2.15 -16.30
CA ASP A 111 15.74 3.17 -17.16
C ASP A 111 15.62 4.58 -16.53
N TRP A 112 16.43 5.53 -17.01
CA TRP A 112 16.53 6.93 -16.54
C TRP A 112 15.22 7.72 -16.65
N GLN A 113 14.27 7.24 -17.44
CA GLN A 113 12.98 7.89 -17.65
C GLN A 113 12.07 7.79 -16.41
N HIS A 114 12.28 6.78 -15.55
CA HIS A 114 11.40 6.52 -14.41
C HIS A 114 11.71 7.46 -13.24
N ARG A 115 10.89 8.52 -13.08
CA ARG A 115 11.01 9.50 -11.99
C ARG A 115 10.16 9.15 -10.77
N PHE A 116 9.12 8.33 -10.94
CA PHE A 116 8.20 7.95 -9.86
C PHE A 116 8.14 6.43 -9.73
N MET A 117 8.63 5.93 -8.61
CA MET A 117 8.76 4.50 -8.31
C MET A 117 7.75 4.10 -7.24
N PHE A 118 6.76 3.32 -7.63
CA PHE A 118 5.82 2.71 -6.70
C PHE A 118 6.33 1.34 -6.28
N LEU A 119 6.79 1.24 -5.03
CA LEU A 119 7.25 0.00 -4.43
C LEU A 119 6.05 -0.71 -3.82
N ASP A 120 5.62 -1.79 -4.47
CA ASP A 120 4.43 -2.51 -4.05
C ASP A 120 4.76 -3.66 -3.12
N PHE A 121 4.35 -3.50 -1.85
CA PHE A 121 4.54 -4.47 -0.78
C PHE A 121 3.40 -5.47 -0.67
N ALA A 122 2.48 -5.49 -1.62
CA ALA A 122 1.46 -6.52 -1.67
C ALA A 122 2.07 -7.94 -1.66
N GLY A 123 1.55 -8.77 -0.76
CA GLY A 123 2.05 -10.14 -0.56
C GLY A 123 3.43 -10.22 0.12
N VAL A 124 4.00 -9.09 0.55
CA VAL A 124 5.22 -9.06 1.36
C VAL A 124 4.84 -9.05 2.83
N GLU A 125 5.13 -10.15 3.52
CA GLU A 125 4.88 -10.26 4.96
C GLU A 125 6.05 -9.74 5.79
N ASP A 126 7.28 -9.84 5.26
CA ASP A 126 8.48 -9.44 5.98
C ASP A 126 9.58 -8.95 5.03
N ALA A 127 10.34 -7.98 5.53
CA ALA A 127 11.54 -7.42 4.91
C ALA A 127 12.50 -6.97 6.01
N SER A 128 13.80 -7.11 5.75
CA SER A 128 14.82 -6.71 6.72
C SER A 128 15.00 -5.19 6.73
N GLU A 129 15.34 -4.62 7.89
CA GLU A 129 15.65 -3.19 8.00
C GLU A 129 16.82 -2.77 7.10
N PRO A 130 17.92 -3.54 6.97
CA PRO A 130 19.00 -3.18 6.04
C PRO A 130 18.53 -3.11 4.58
N PHE A 131 17.67 -4.04 4.14
CA PHE A 131 17.12 -4.00 2.79
C PHE A 131 16.23 -2.77 2.58
N LEU A 132 15.35 -2.47 3.55
CA LEU A 132 14.46 -1.31 3.50
C LEU A 132 15.23 0.01 3.51
N ASP A 133 16.31 0.10 4.30
CA ASP A 133 17.21 1.25 4.37
C ASP A 133 17.87 1.53 3.02
N GLU A 134 18.45 0.49 2.41
CA GLU A 134 19.05 0.60 1.08
C GLU A 134 18.01 1.01 0.02
N LEU A 135 16.82 0.40 0.04
CA LEU A 135 15.78 0.63 -0.96
C LEU A 135 15.11 2.00 -0.85
N LEU A 136 14.84 2.46 0.39
CA LEU A 136 14.01 3.64 0.65
C LEU A 136 14.82 4.90 0.91
N ARG A 137 16.11 4.79 1.27
CA ARG A 137 16.98 5.91 1.60
C ARG A 137 18.16 6.04 0.65
N VAL A 138 18.93 4.97 0.45
CA VAL A 138 20.17 5.03 -0.34
C VAL A 138 19.88 5.09 -1.85
N ALA A 139 19.09 4.16 -2.38
CA ALA A 139 18.81 4.07 -3.81
C ALA A 139 18.14 5.33 -4.42
N PRO A 140 17.20 6.02 -3.75
CA PRO A 140 16.61 7.26 -4.27
C PRO A 140 17.63 8.39 -4.44
N GLN A 141 18.59 8.50 -3.50
CA GLN A 141 19.64 9.52 -3.56
C GLN A 141 20.53 9.37 -4.80
N SER A 142 20.77 8.12 -5.22
CA SER A 142 21.59 7.81 -6.39
C SER A 142 20.83 7.88 -7.72
N SER A 143 19.50 7.98 -7.73
CA SER A 143 18.67 7.82 -8.94
C SER A 143 17.83 9.03 -9.33
N CYS A 144 17.80 10.11 -8.53
CA CYS A 144 16.89 11.27 -8.72
C CYS A 144 15.40 10.89 -8.87
N ALA A 145 15.02 9.67 -8.50
CA ALA A 145 13.68 9.14 -8.60
C ALA A 145 13.02 9.11 -7.20
N LEU A 146 11.70 9.32 -7.17
CA LEU A 146 10.92 9.31 -5.94
C LEU A 146 10.42 7.90 -5.66
N PHE A 147 10.73 7.35 -4.48
CA PHE A 147 10.33 6.00 -4.08
C PHE A 147 9.15 6.06 -3.09
N MET A 148 8.01 5.51 -3.50
CA MET A 148 6.74 5.54 -2.78
C MET A 148 6.29 4.12 -2.44
N PRO A 149 6.33 3.72 -1.15
CA PRO A 149 5.82 2.43 -0.71
C PRO A 149 4.28 2.42 -0.73
N ILE A 150 3.69 1.37 -1.31
CA ILE A 150 2.24 1.14 -1.38
C ILE A 150 1.89 -0.28 -0.93
N ASN A 151 0.62 -0.51 -0.56
CA ASN A 151 0.09 -1.80 -0.11
C ASN A 151 0.89 -2.44 1.03
N VAL A 152 1.44 -1.62 1.93
CA VAL A 152 2.29 -2.06 3.04
C VAL A 152 1.42 -2.58 4.19
N CYS A 153 1.71 -3.79 4.69
CA CYS A 153 1.06 -4.32 5.89
C CYS A 153 1.45 -3.52 7.16
N PRO A 154 0.62 -3.53 8.21
CA PRO A 154 0.88 -2.74 9.44
C PRO A 154 2.24 -3.01 10.10
N GLU A 155 2.72 -4.24 10.06
CA GLU A 155 4.01 -4.66 10.63
C GLU A 155 5.17 -4.00 9.89
N LEU A 156 5.13 -4.00 8.55
CA LEU A 156 6.12 -3.35 7.71
C LEU A 156 6.02 -1.83 7.74
N GLN A 157 4.83 -1.26 7.90
CA GLN A 157 4.65 0.19 8.04
C GLN A 157 5.49 0.75 9.20
N LYS A 158 5.53 0.03 10.34
CA LYS A 158 6.35 0.42 11.50
C LYS A 158 7.85 0.39 11.17
N LYS A 159 8.32 -0.67 10.49
CA LYS A 159 9.73 -0.79 10.06
C LYS A 159 10.12 0.30 9.07
N ILE A 160 9.28 0.55 8.05
CA ILE A 160 9.49 1.61 7.06
C ILE A 160 9.53 2.99 7.72
N ALA A 161 8.62 3.26 8.65
CA ALA A 161 8.62 4.52 9.41
C ALA A 161 9.93 4.69 10.20
N ARG A 162 10.39 3.63 10.88
CA ARG A 162 11.66 3.66 11.62
C ARG A 162 12.86 3.95 10.72
N VAL A 163 12.97 3.25 9.59
CA VAL A 163 14.03 3.46 8.60
C VAL A 163 14.04 4.91 8.08
N ARG A 164 12.85 5.48 7.83
CA ARG A 164 12.73 6.88 7.40
C ARG A 164 13.08 7.88 8.49
N LEU A 165 12.77 7.59 9.75
CA LEU A 165 13.05 8.47 10.91
C LEU A 165 14.52 8.44 11.35
N MET A 166 15.26 7.36 11.10
CA MET A 166 16.71 7.29 11.41
C MET A 166 17.53 8.41 10.73
N THR A 167 16.99 8.99 9.66
CA THR A 167 17.53 10.14 8.91
C THR A 167 17.67 11.42 9.75
N GLU A 168 16.93 11.59 10.85
CA GLU A 168 16.93 12.85 11.62
C GLU A 168 18.00 12.90 12.73
N ARG A 169 18.66 11.77 13.04
CA ARG A 169 19.66 11.71 14.13
C ARG A 169 21.11 11.68 13.67
N GLU A 170 21.37 11.29 12.42
CA GLU A 170 22.73 11.28 11.85
C GLU A 170 23.13 12.62 11.21
N GLY A 171 22.23 13.61 11.20
CA GLY A 171 22.47 14.96 10.65
C GLY A 171 22.61 16.07 11.70
N SER A 172 22.77 15.75 12.98
CA SER A 172 22.88 16.75 14.06
C SER A 172 24.12 16.58 14.95
N ASP A 173 25.18 15.96 14.44
CA ASP A 173 26.48 15.86 15.12
C ASP A 173 27.55 16.58 14.29
N ASP A 174 27.31 17.86 14.02
CA ASP A 174 28.37 18.84 13.75
C ASP A 174 28.56 19.63 15.05
N THR A 175 29.35 19.07 15.97
CA THR A 175 30.06 19.85 16.99
C THR A 175 31.13 20.69 16.28
N PRO A 176 31.12 22.03 16.39
CA PRO A 176 32.32 22.79 16.10
C PRO A 176 33.23 22.73 17.33
N ASP A 177 34.03 21.67 17.43
CA ASP A 177 35.20 21.68 18.31
C ASP A 177 36.43 22.10 17.51
N GLU A 178 36.82 23.34 17.77
CA GLU A 178 38.17 23.89 17.78
C GLU A 178 39.25 23.10 17.01
N CYS A 179 39.66 23.63 15.86
CA CYS A 179 41.06 23.55 15.44
C CYS A 179 41.69 24.92 15.61
N CYS A 180 42.59 24.97 16.59
CA CYS A 180 43.59 26.00 16.84
C CYS A 180 44.17 26.63 15.56
N SER A 181 44.28 27.96 15.56
CA SER A 181 45.52 28.72 15.29
C SER A 181 45.32 30.18 15.69
#